data_AF-A0A099T7Z1-F1
#
_entry.id   AF-A0A099T7Z1-F1
#
_cell.length_a   1.000
_cell.length_b   1.000
_cell.length_c   1.000
_cell.angle_alpha   90.00
_cell.angle_beta   90.00
_cell.angle_gamma   90.00
#
_symmetry.space_group_name_H-M   'P 1'
#
loop_
_entity.id
_entity.type
_entity.pdbx_description
1 polymer ?
#
loop_
_entity_poly.entity_id
_entity_poly.type
_entity_poly.pdbx_seq_one_letter_code
_entity_poly.pdbx_strand_id
1 'polypeptide(L)'
;MLMRLLLVMGAVFLLATQPALPDMVRVTGRAFVEAGKQDLARRTALEDALYQAALAGGAQVDGFSVVDQGVLTGDSILLRPSSRILDFAIVEEYAAGSQYEVVIDAYVGTQPDLGCAVRPDVELIAVRPHIHASMRTPLWMKGALELAHDQTLDALGQTAKIKITRSSIDITPRGRQASAVQDDFDYQTLLTGRATRAAAPVSQLPKDARGLQLRWSSDAARVNATRVTVTVEARILDPAAPSRAGGQRLRHTIRLAPDTPWRALNVVARKDQGAVADALAEHISTGLMPLLAQLPCAPLVAQLEPAGEGRFRVSLGARDGLTKQSLAFAEGRGQAWTVFRVTELAQSSAIISPMNAARAPDGLAGVSVRFSGGMQ
;
A
#
# COMPACT_ATOMS: atom_id res chain seq x y z
N MET A 1 10.51 55.21 -21.86
CA MET A 1 9.16 54.64 -22.05
C MET A 1 9.16 53.17 -22.47
N LEU A 2 10.16 52.65 -23.20
CA LEU A 2 10.24 51.21 -23.53
C LEU A 2 10.40 50.26 -22.33
N MET A 3 11.04 50.71 -21.24
CA MET A 3 11.29 49.85 -20.06
C MET A 3 10.03 49.58 -19.21
N ARG A 4 9.01 50.46 -19.29
CA ARG A 4 7.73 50.26 -18.58
C ARG A 4 6.77 49.34 -19.35
N LEU A 5 6.97 49.16 -20.65
CA LEU A 5 6.13 48.28 -21.47
C LEU A 5 6.53 46.80 -21.32
N LEU A 6 7.82 46.52 -21.13
CA LEU A 6 8.31 45.14 -20.89
C LEU A 6 7.92 44.58 -19.52
N LEU A 7 7.73 45.45 -18.52
CA LEU A 7 7.37 45.04 -17.16
C LEU A 7 5.89 44.69 -17.02
N VAL A 8 5.02 45.22 -17.90
CA VAL A 8 3.60 44.84 -17.96
C VAL A 8 3.40 43.54 -18.76
N MET A 9 4.27 43.27 -19.75
CA MET A 9 4.18 42.06 -20.58
C MET A 9 4.74 40.79 -19.88
N GLY A 10 5.60 40.95 -18.86
CA GLY A 10 6.07 39.84 -18.02
C GLY A 10 5.12 39.44 -16.88
N ALA A 11 4.13 40.28 -16.55
CA ALA A 11 3.21 40.03 -15.43
C ALA A 11 1.94 39.25 -15.82
N VAL A 12 1.67 39.06 -17.12
CA VAL A 12 0.46 38.36 -17.61
C VAL A 12 0.66 36.84 -17.74
N PHE A 13 1.89 36.34 -17.63
CA PHE A 13 2.21 34.91 -17.75
C PHE A 13 2.26 34.15 -16.40
N LEU A 14 1.63 34.71 -15.36
CA LEU A 14 1.35 34.05 -14.07
C LEU A 14 -0.16 33.79 -13.95
N LEU A 15 -0.78 33.27 -14.99
CA LEU A 15 -2.06 32.57 -14.85
C LEU A 15 -1.76 31.27 -14.09
N ALA A 16 -1.94 31.37 -12.78
CA ALA A 16 -1.96 30.27 -11.85
C ALA A 16 -2.75 29.11 -12.46
N THR A 17 -2.08 28.00 -12.73
CA THR A 17 -2.72 26.68 -12.77
C THR A 17 -3.19 26.39 -11.35
N GLN A 18 -4.36 26.92 -11.00
CA GLN A 18 -5.02 26.53 -9.77
C GLN A 18 -5.39 25.05 -9.89
N PRO A 19 -5.09 24.21 -8.89
CA PRO A 19 -5.57 22.84 -8.90
C PRO A 19 -7.10 22.87 -8.95
N ALA A 20 -7.69 22.19 -9.94
CA ALA A 20 -9.14 22.07 -10.04
C ALA A 20 -9.66 21.46 -8.74
N LEU A 21 -10.42 22.26 -7.98
CA LEU A 21 -11.11 21.79 -6.79
C LEU A 21 -12.18 20.76 -7.19
N PRO A 22 -12.47 19.77 -6.34
CA PRO A 22 -13.56 18.84 -6.61
C PRO A 22 -14.88 19.61 -6.75
N ASP A 23 -15.63 19.33 -7.81
CA ASP A 23 -16.93 19.91 -8.08
C ASP A 23 -18.02 18.99 -7.52
N MET A 24 -19.10 19.57 -6.99
CA MET A 24 -20.23 18.81 -6.47
C MET A 24 -21.35 18.82 -7.51
N VAL A 25 -21.74 17.63 -7.97
CA VAL A 25 -22.81 17.46 -8.95
C VAL A 25 -23.98 16.70 -8.33
N ARG A 26 -25.20 17.23 -8.52
CA ARG A 26 -26.43 16.53 -8.17
C ARG A 26 -26.99 15.84 -9.39
N VAL A 27 -27.21 14.53 -9.30
CA VAL A 27 -27.71 13.72 -10.42
C VAL A 27 -28.77 12.73 -9.97
N THR A 28 -29.60 12.32 -10.92
CA THR A 28 -30.69 11.37 -10.72
C THR A 28 -30.47 10.15 -11.60
N GLY A 29 -30.53 8.96 -11.01
CA GLY A 29 -30.48 7.70 -11.73
C GLY A 29 -31.79 6.93 -11.61
N ARG A 30 -32.10 6.12 -12.63
CA ARG A 30 -33.38 5.41 -12.73
C ARG A 30 -33.20 3.97 -13.17
N ALA A 31 -34.08 3.09 -12.70
CA ALA A 31 -34.14 1.71 -13.17
C ALA A 31 -35.56 1.14 -13.13
N PHE A 32 -35.85 0.22 -14.06
CA PHE A 32 -37.12 -0.48 -14.07
C PHE A 32 -37.21 -1.49 -12.91
N VAL A 33 -38.39 -1.60 -12.30
CA VAL A 33 -38.68 -2.53 -11.21
C VAL A 33 -39.32 -3.81 -11.75
N GLU A 34 -38.54 -4.89 -11.80
CA GLU A 34 -39.09 -6.23 -12.01
C GLU A 34 -39.75 -6.78 -10.73
N ALA A 35 -40.82 -7.55 -10.89
CA ALA A 35 -41.56 -8.13 -9.77
C ALA A 35 -40.65 -8.97 -8.86
N GLY A 36 -40.65 -8.64 -7.56
CA GLY A 36 -39.83 -9.31 -6.55
C GLY A 36 -38.33 -8.96 -6.57
N LYS A 37 -37.88 -8.05 -7.45
CA LYS A 37 -36.46 -7.65 -7.60
C LYS A 37 -36.22 -6.16 -7.31
N GLN A 38 -36.90 -5.59 -6.33
CA GLN A 38 -36.77 -4.17 -5.98
C GLN A 38 -35.33 -3.78 -5.59
N ASP A 39 -34.60 -4.65 -4.89
CA ASP A 39 -33.19 -4.41 -4.55
C ASP A 39 -32.28 -4.34 -5.77
N LEU A 40 -32.57 -5.11 -6.83
CA LEU A 40 -31.84 -5.01 -8.09
C LEU A 40 -32.13 -3.67 -8.76
N ALA A 41 -33.40 -3.25 -8.82
CA ALA A 41 -33.77 -1.95 -9.38
C ALA A 41 -33.10 -0.79 -8.63
N ARG A 42 -33.10 -0.82 -7.29
CA ARG A 42 -32.38 0.16 -6.45
C ARG A 42 -30.90 0.25 -6.80
N ARG A 43 -30.22 -0.89 -6.90
CA ARG A 43 -28.79 -0.96 -7.24
C ARG A 43 -28.51 -0.45 -8.65
N THR A 44 -29.33 -0.83 -9.63
CA THR A 44 -29.21 -0.37 -11.02
C THR A 44 -29.46 1.13 -11.13
N ALA A 45 -30.42 1.68 -10.39
CA ALA A 45 -30.70 3.12 -10.36
C ALA A 45 -29.53 3.90 -9.74
N LEU A 46 -28.93 3.37 -8.68
CA LEU A 46 -27.72 3.97 -8.08
C LEU A 46 -26.52 3.91 -9.02
N GLU A 47 -26.32 2.80 -9.74
CA GLU A 47 -25.25 2.69 -10.74
C GLU A 47 -25.44 3.70 -11.88
N ASP A 48 -26.68 3.86 -12.35
CA ASP A 48 -27.03 4.87 -13.35
C ASP A 48 -26.75 6.29 -12.84
N ALA A 49 -27.13 6.61 -11.60
CA ALA A 49 -26.83 7.90 -10.98
C ALA A 49 -25.32 8.16 -10.91
N LEU A 50 -24.54 7.18 -10.46
CA LEU A 50 -23.07 7.27 -10.40
C LEU A 50 -22.46 7.44 -11.81
N TYR A 51 -23.00 6.78 -12.82
CA TYR A 51 -22.56 6.94 -14.21
C TYR A 51 -22.78 8.37 -14.70
N GLN A 52 -23.97 8.93 -14.45
CA GLN A 52 -24.29 10.32 -14.79
C GLN A 52 -23.41 11.32 -14.03
N ALA A 53 -23.14 11.10 -12.74
CA ALA A 53 -22.22 11.93 -11.97
C ALA A 53 -20.82 11.93 -12.59
N ALA A 54 -20.29 10.76 -12.92
CA ALA A 54 -18.97 10.63 -13.53
C ALA A 54 -18.89 11.34 -14.89
N LEU A 55 -19.95 11.30 -15.69
CA LEU A 55 -20.05 12.07 -16.94
C LEU A 55 -20.13 13.58 -16.70
N ALA A 56 -20.90 14.02 -15.69
CA ALA A 56 -21.06 15.42 -15.35
C ALA A 56 -19.75 16.08 -14.90
N GLY A 57 -18.89 15.35 -14.18
CA GLY A 57 -17.56 15.85 -13.83
C GLY A 57 -16.58 15.91 -14.99
N GLY A 58 -16.93 15.32 -16.14
CA GLY A 58 -16.13 15.30 -17.36
C GLY A 58 -16.31 14.01 -18.14
N ALA A 59 -16.39 14.11 -19.47
CA ALA A 59 -16.46 12.97 -20.37
C ALA A 59 -15.42 13.07 -21.50
N GLN A 60 -14.83 11.94 -21.86
CA GLN A 60 -14.06 11.75 -23.07
C GLN A 60 -14.96 11.10 -24.14
N VAL A 61 -14.88 11.63 -25.36
CA VAL A 61 -15.62 11.14 -26.51
C VAL A 61 -14.62 10.65 -27.55
N ASP A 62 -14.66 9.37 -27.88
CA ASP A 62 -13.87 8.80 -28.98
C ASP A 62 -14.81 8.49 -30.15
N GLY A 63 -14.54 9.05 -31.33
CA GLY A 63 -15.25 8.73 -32.57
C GLY A 63 -14.41 7.83 -33.45
N PHE A 64 -14.99 6.71 -33.90
CA PHE A 64 -14.38 5.80 -34.87
C PHE A 64 -15.21 5.81 -36.15
N SER A 65 -14.58 6.19 -37.25
CA SER A 65 -15.16 6.18 -38.59
C SER A 65 -14.44 5.15 -39.46
N VAL A 66 -15.21 4.28 -40.11
CA VAL A 66 -14.72 3.31 -41.10
C VAL A 66 -15.10 3.82 -42.48
N VAL A 67 -14.09 3.97 -43.34
CA VAL A 67 -14.25 4.39 -44.73
C VAL A 67 -13.77 3.24 -45.61
N ASP A 68 -14.65 2.77 -46.50
CA ASP A 68 -14.29 1.81 -47.55
C ASP A 68 -14.53 2.45 -48.92
N GLN A 69 -13.51 2.40 -49.79
CA GLN A 69 -13.53 3.00 -51.13
C GLN A 69 -14.02 4.46 -51.19
N GLY A 70 -13.72 5.26 -50.16
CA GLY A 70 -14.13 6.67 -50.09
C GLY A 70 -15.60 6.87 -49.67
N VAL A 71 -16.32 5.81 -49.35
CA VAL A 71 -17.66 5.83 -48.76
C VAL A 71 -17.54 5.52 -47.27
N LEU A 72 -18.18 6.35 -46.44
CA LEU A 72 -18.29 6.10 -45.01
C LEU A 72 -19.20 4.89 -44.78
N THR A 73 -18.64 3.78 -44.31
CA THR A 73 -19.36 2.51 -44.12
C THR A 73 -19.79 2.27 -42.68
N GLY A 74 -19.27 3.04 -41.72
CA GLY A 74 -19.76 3.02 -40.36
C GLY A 74 -19.13 4.09 -39.48
N ASP A 75 -19.95 4.71 -38.63
CA ASP A 75 -19.53 5.61 -37.57
C ASP A 75 -19.96 5.02 -36.22
N SER A 76 -19.07 5.10 -35.23
CA SER A 76 -19.39 4.77 -33.84
C SER A 76 -18.79 5.80 -32.90
N ILE A 77 -19.54 6.19 -31.86
CA ILE A 77 -19.11 7.15 -30.84
C ILE A 77 -19.11 6.43 -29.50
N LEU A 78 -17.97 6.45 -28.81
CA LEU A 78 -17.79 5.90 -27.49
C LEU A 78 -17.67 7.04 -26.47
N LEU A 79 -18.69 7.18 -25.62
CA LEU A 79 -18.71 8.14 -24.51
C LEU A 79 -18.17 7.48 -23.23
N ARG A 80 -17.20 8.12 -22.57
CA ARG A 80 -16.63 7.62 -21.30
C ARG A 80 -16.49 8.75 -20.28
N PRO A 81 -16.78 8.52 -19.00
CA PRO A 81 -16.38 9.46 -17.95
C PRO A 81 -14.86 9.69 -17.96
N SER A 82 -14.43 10.95 -18.02
CA SER A 82 -13.03 11.35 -17.82
C SER A 82 -12.76 11.78 -16.38
N SER A 83 -13.80 12.08 -15.62
CA SER A 83 -13.72 12.46 -14.21
C SER A 83 -13.90 11.26 -13.28
N ARG A 84 -13.40 11.40 -12.04
CA ARG A 84 -13.47 10.35 -11.02
C ARG A 84 -14.42 10.80 -9.92
N ILE A 85 -15.25 9.88 -9.45
CA ILE A 85 -16.09 10.07 -8.26
C ILE A 85 -15.19 9.86 -7.04
N LEU A 86 -15.06 10.90 -6.22
CA LEU A 86 -14.29 10.87 -4.97
C LEU A 86 -15.16 10.35 -3.82
N ASP A 87 -16.38 10.86 -3.75
CA ASP A 87 -17.37 10.51 -2.73
C ASP A 87 -18.79 10.82 -3.22
N PHE A 88 -19.80 10.24 -2.59
CA PHE A 88 -21.21 10.52 -2.88
C PHE A 88 -22.11 10.32 -1.66
N ALA A 89 -23.20 11.07 -1.60
CA ALA A 89 -24.27 10.92 -0.62
C ALA A 89 -25.61 10.72 -1.33
N ILE A 90 -26.42 9.78 -0.83
CA ILE A 90 -27.80 9.60 -1.30
C ILE A 90 -28.67 10.66 -0.63
N VAL A 91 -29.28 11.52 -1.43
CA VAL A 91 -30.15 12.61 -0.96
C VAL A 91 -31.58 12.11 -0.85
N GLU A 92 -32.06 11.41 -1.88
CA GLU A 92 -33.41 10.87 -1.95
C GLU A 92 -33.39 9.52 -2.65
N GLU A 93 -34.26 8.61 -2.21
CA GLU A 93 -34.57 7.38 -2.92
C GLU A 93 -36.05 7.02 -2.77
N TYR A 94 -36.70 6.67 -3.87
CA TYR A 94 -38.11 6.29 -3.85
C TYR A 94 -38.49 5.40 -5.03
N ALA A 95 -39.50 4.57 -4.82
CA ALA A 95 -40.13 3.78 -5.88
C ALA A 95 -41.25 4.60 -6.53
N ALA A 96 -41.06 5.02 -7.77
CA ALA A 96 -42.02 5.76 -8.57
C ALA A 96 -42.73 4.84 -9.57
N GLY A 97 -43.76 4.12 -9.11
CA GLY A 97 -44.55 3.24 -9.97
C GLY A 97 -43.73 2.04 -10.49
N SER A 98 -43.45 2.00 -11.79
CA SER A 98 -42.67 0.94 -12.45
C SER A 98 -41.15 1.19 -12.46
N GLN A 99 -40.70 2.32 -11.91
CA GLN A 99 -39.29 2.69 -11.86
C GLN A 99 -38.85 3.00 -10.41
N TYR A 100 -37.59 2.72 -10.13
CA TYR A 100 -36.90 3.13 -8.92
C TYR A 100 -36.03 4.34 -9.25
N GLU A 101 -36.13 5.41 -8.47
CA GLU A 101 -35.35 6.64 -8.66
C GLU A 101 -34.43 6.88 -7.45
N VAL A 102 -33.19 7.26 -7.73
CA VAL A 102 -32.17 7.61 -6.73
C VAL A 102 -31.55 8.94 -7.10
N VAL A 103 -31.54 9.88 -6.16
CA VAL A 103 -30.89 11.19 -6.30
C VAL A 103 -29.65 11.20 -5.41
N ILE A 104 -28.50 11.54 -5.98
CA ILE A 104 -27.23 11.61 -5.27
C ILE A 104 -26.56 12.97 -5.45
N ASP A 105 -25.84 13.39 -4.42
CA ASP A 105 -24.80 14.41 -4.52
C ASP A 105 -23.45 13.69 -4.64
N ALA A 106 -22.71 13.94 -5.71
CA ALA A 106 -21.43 13.31 -5.97
C ALA A 106 -20.32 14.37 -6.09
N TYR A 107 -19.21 14.12 -5.41
CA TYR A 107 -17.99 14.92 -5.53
C TYR A 107 -17.12 14.33 -6.63
N VAL A 108 -16.91 15.09 -7.70
CA VAL A 108 -16.19 14.65 -8.90
C VAL A 108 -14.96 15.51 -9.15
N GLY A 109 -13.85 14.86 -9.50
CA GLY A 109 -12.61 15.57 -9.79
C GLY A 109 -11.38 14.69 -9.82
N THR A 110 -10.24 15.30 -10.07
CA THR A 110 -8.93 14.65 -9.89
C THR A 110 -8.54 14.71 -8.43
N GLN A 111 -8.49 13.56 -7.76
CA GLN A 111 -8.24 13.45 -6.32
C GLN A 111 -6.91 14.14 -5.90
N PRO A 112 -6.94 15.11 -4.97
CA PRO A 112 -5.84 15.37 -4.06
C PRO A 112 -5.87 14.33 -2.92
N ASP A 113 -4.75 14.09 -2.21
CA ASP A 113 -4.56 13.07 -1.14
C ASP A 113 -5.48 13.19 0.11
N LEU A 114 -6.63 13.86 0.00
CA LEU A 114 -7.58 14.24 1.05
C LEU A 114 -8.28 13.07 1.76
N GLY A 115 -8.05 11.81 1.36
CA GLY A 115 -8.67 10.62 1.95
C GLY A 115 -7.81 9.83 2.94
N CYS A 116 -6.57 10.26 3.23
CA CYS A 116 -5.68 9.48 4.09
C CYS A 116 -5.94 9.66 5.60
N ALA A 117 -6.39 10.84 6.03
CA ALA A 117 -6.50 11.19 7.45
C ALA A 117 -7.50 10.30 8.23
N VAL A 118 -8.57 9.87 7.57
CA VAL A 118 -9.69 9.10 8.16
C VAL A 118 -9.37 7.59 8.25
N ARG A 119 -8.25 7.13 7.67
CA ARG A 119 -7.93 5.69 7.64
C ARG A 119 -7.49 5.15 9.00
N PRO A 120 -7.72 3.83 9.24
CA PRO A 120 -7.18 3.13 10.41
C PRO A 120 -5.65 3.21 10.47
N ASP A 121 -5.11 3.07 11.68
CA ASP A 121 -3.66 2.95 11.86
C ASP A 121 -3.14 1.65 11.22
N VAL A 122 -1.97 1.72 10.60
CA VAL A 122 -1.30 0.55 10.03
C VAL A 122 -0.63 -0.24 11.14
N GLU A 123 -1.17 -1.42 11.45
CA GLU A 123 -0.57 -2.35 12.38
C GLU A 123 0.47 -3.24 11.68
N LEU A 124 1.69 -3.24 12.20
CA LEU A 124 2.82 -4.05 11.74
C LEU A 124 3.29 -4.98 12.87
N ILE A 125 3.44 -6.25 12.55
CA ILE A 125 4.06 -7.24 13.43
C ILE A 125 5.55 -7.28 13.12
N ALA A 126 6.38 -6.77 14.03
CA ALA A 126 7.82 -6.94 13.91
C ALA A 126 8.16 -8.41 14.14
N VAL A 127 8.68 -9.07 13.11
CA VAL A 127 9.16 -10.45 13.20
C VAL A 127 10.51 -10.48 13.88
N ARG A 128 10.96 -11.67 14.30
CA ARG A 128 12.28 -11.87 14.88
C ARG A 128 13.35 -11.31 13.93
N PRO A 129 14.29 -10.48 14.44
CA PRO A 129 15.35 -9.93 13.61
C PRO A 129 16.34 -11.02 13.19
N HIS A 130 16.88 -10.88 11.99
CA HIS A 130 18.03 -11.68 11.56
C HIS A 130 19.29 -10.86 11.73
N ILE A 131 20.12 -11.19 12.71
CA ILE A 131 21.30 -10.43 13.09
C ILE A 131 22.56 -11.23 12.79
N HIS A 132 23.45 -10.66 12.00
CA HIS A 132 24.74 -11.25 11.66
C HIS A 132 25.88 -10.26 11.90
N ALA A 133 26.79 -10.58 12.81
CA ALA A 133 28.03 -9.83 13.00
C ALA A 133 29.20 -10.66 12.48
N SER A 134 29.96 -10.12 11.52
CA SER A 134 31.13 -10.84 10.98
C SER A 134 32.23 -10.97 12.04
N MET A 135 33.05 -12.01 11.92
CA MET A 135 34.20 -12.25 12.81
C MET A 135 35.27 -11.15 12.75
N ARG A 136 35.17 -10.21 11.80
CA ARG A 136 36.05 -9.05 11.68
C ARG A 136 35.59 -7.87 12.53
N THR A 137 34.37 -7.92 13.05
CA THR A 137 33.80 -6.89 13.94
C THR A 137 34.12 -7.21 15.41
N PRO A 138 34.04 -6.22 16.33
CA PRO A 138 34.21 -6.48 17.76
C PRO A 138 33.21 -7.51 18.29
N LEU A 139 33.58 -8.29 19.31
CA LEU A 139 32.73 -9.33 19.90
C LEU A 139 31.38 -8.80 20.41
N TRP A 140 31.37 -7.58 20.95
CA TRP A 140 30.15 -6.92 21.44
C TRP A 140 29.23 -6.41 20.32
N MET A 141 29.67 -6.45 19.05
CA MET A 141 28.90 -5.90 17.92
C MET A 141 27.54 -6.57 17.78
N LYS A 142 27.44 -7.89 18.00
CA LYS A 142 26.16 -8.59 17.95
C LYS A 142 25.15 -7.99 18.94
N GLY A 143 25.57 -7.76 20.19
CA GLY A 143 24.74 -7.12 21.20
C GLY A 143 24.40 -5.66 20.87
N ALA A 144 25.29 -4.93 20.20
CA ALA A 144 24.99 -3.58 19.71
C ALA A 144 23.90 -3.58 18.64
N LEU A 145 23.92 -4.56 17.72
CA LEU A 145 22.89 -4.71 16.70
C LEU A 145 21.53 -5.14 17.29
N GLU A 146 21.53 -5.98 18.31
CA GLU A 146 20.33 -6.38 19.05
C GLU A 146 19.70 -5.15 19.74
N LEU A 147 20.50 -4.37 20.47
CA LEU A 147 20.03 -3.15 21.12
C LEU A 147 19.55 -2.10 20.10
N ALA A 148 20.30 -1.91 19.01
CA ALA A 148 19.93 -1.00 17.93
C ALA A 148 18.60 -1.41 17.29
N HIS A 149 18.34 -2.72 17.14
CA HIS A 149 17.09 -3.22 16.60
C HIS A 149 15.90 -2.84 17.49
N ASP A 150 16.00 -3.08 18.79
CA ASP A 150 14.92 -2.78 19.73
C ASP A 150 14.62 -1.28 19.78
N GLN A 151 15.67 -0.45 19.89
CA GLN A 151 15.56 1.01 19.86
C GLN A 151 15.00 1.53 18.52
N THR A 152 15.38 0.90 17.40
CA THR A 152 14.80 1.23 16.09
C THR A 152 13.30 0.96 16.10
N LEU A 153 12.85 -0.20 16.59
CA LEU A 153 11.42 -0.52 16.64
C LEU A 153 10.64 0.47 17.54
N ASP A 154 11.21 0.90 18.67
CA ASP A 154 10.58 1.90 19.53
C ASP A 154 10.47 3.26 18.81
N ALA A 155 11.51 3.70 18.10
CA ALA A 155 11.49 4.93 17.32
C ALA A 155 10.49 4.87 16.16
N LEU A 156 10.44 3.75 15.43
CA LEU A 156 9.47 3.52 14.36
C LEU A 156 8.02 3.45 14.88
N GLY A 157 7.82 2.96 16.11
CA GLY A 157 6.50 2.88 16.74
C GLY A 157 5.92 4.24 17.16
N GLN A 158 6.72 5.32 17.13
CA GLN A 158 6.27 6.69 17.42
C GLN A 158 5.76 7.42 16.17
N THR A 159 5.86 6.82 14.98
CA THR A 159 5.34 7.41 13.74
C THR A 159 3.81 7.49 13.77
N ALA A 160 3.25 8.65 13.43
CA ALA A 160 1.82 8.82 13.34
C ALA A 160 1.18 7.78 12.40
N LYS A 161 0.02 7.24 12.80
CA LYS A 161 -0.73 6.20 12.07
C LYS A 161 -0.01 4.85 11.89
N ILE A 162 1.09 4.59 12.59
CA ILE A 162 1.79 3.30 12.59
C ILE A 162 1.75 2.70 14.00
N LYS A 163 1.40 1.42 14.11
CA LYS A 163 1.47 0.63 15.35
C LYS A 163 2.36 -0.58 15.12
N ILE A 164 3.37 -0.77 15.95
CA ILE A 164 4.30 -1.90 15.81
C ILE A 164 4.21 -2.82 17.03
N THR A 165 3.84 -4.08 16.77
CA THR A 165 3.78 -5.13 17.80
C THR A 165 4.94 -6.09 17.61
N ARG A 166 5.75 -6.27 18.66
CA ARG A 166 6.87 -7.22 18.63
C ARG A 166 6.37 -8.66 18.68
N SER A 167 7.00 -9.54 17.91
CA SER A 167 6.68 -10.96 17.92
C SER A 167 7.93 -11.83 17.91
N SER A 168 7.79 -13.05 18.40
CA SER A 168 8.83 -14.07 18.32
C SER A 168 8.79 -14.87 17.01
N ILE A 169 7.99 -14.44 16.03
CA ILE A 169 7.77 -15.14 14.74
C ILE A 169 9.07 -15.14 13.95
N ASP A 170 9.49 -16.32 13.49
CA ASP A 170 10.68 -16.49 12.66
C ASP A 170 10.27 -16.92 11.25
N ILE A 171 10.47 -16.01 10.31
CA ILE A 171 10.09 -16.15 8.89
C ILE A 171 11.32 -16.41 7.99
N THR A 172 12.48 -16.70 8.57
CA THR A 172 13.67 -17.02 7.80
C THR A 172 13.37 -18.29 6.99
N PRO A 173 13.50 -18.28 5.65
CA PRO A 173 13.35 -19.49 4.85
C PRO A 173 14.39 -20.49 5.34
N ARG A 174 13.96 -21.51 6.09
CA ARG A 174 14.82 -22.66 6.35
C ARG A 174 14.93 -23.37 5.01
N GLY A 175 15.97 -23.02 4.26
CA GLY A 175 16.55 -23.98 3.34
C GLY A 175 16.73 -25.25 4.14
N ARG A 176 16.11 -26.34 3.68
CA ARG A 176 16.13 -27.65 4.33
C ARG A 176 17.55 -28.21 4.25
N GLN A 177 18.51 -27.56 4.90
CA GLN A 177 19.77 -28.17 5.28
C GLN A 177 19.46 -28.93 6.56
N ALA A 178 18.82 -30.09 6.40
CA ALA A 178 19.05 -31.13 7.37
C ALA A 178 20.57 -31.30 7.40
N SER A 179 21.19 -31.02 8.54
CA SER A 179 22.58 -31.41 8.76
C SER A 179 22.64 -32.89 8.41
N ALA A 180 23.48 -33.29 7.45
CA ALA A 180 23.63 -34.70 7.08
C ALA A 180 24.28 -35.51 8.22
N VAL A 181 24.69 -34.83 9.28
CA VAL A 181 25.35 -35.33 10.48
C VAL A 181 24.30 -35.53 11.57
N GLN A 182 24.32 -36.68 12.24
CA GLN A 182 23.45 -36.96 13.38
C GLN A 182 23.66 -35.92 14.49
N ASP A 183 22.60 -35.56 15.21
CA ASP A 183 22.58 -34.49 16.21
C ASP A 183 23.70 -34.61 17.28
N ASP A 184 24.09 -35.84 17.59
CA ASP A 184 25.11 -36.26 18.54
C ASP A 184 26.53 -35.80 18.14
N PHE A 185 26.73 -35.57 16.84
CA PHE A 185 28.00 -35.16 16.24
C PHE A 185 27.93 -33.76 15.61
N ASP A 186 26.77 -33.10 15.65
CA ASP A 186 26.67 -31.72 15.20
C ASP A 186 27.26 -30.79 16.27
N TYR A 187 28.41 -30.20 15.94
CA TYR A 187 29.15 -29.30 16.82
C TYR A 187 28.30 -28.11 17.33
N GLN A 188 27.30 -27.66 16.54
CA GLN A 188 26.39 -26.60 16.99
C GLN A 188 25.39 -27.09 18.03
N THR A 189 24.91 -28.33 17.92
CA THR A 189 24.00 -28.95 18.88
C THR A 189 24.69 -29.13 20.24
N LEU A 190 25.95 -29.57 20.23
CA LEU A 190 26.76 -29.79 21.43
C LEU A 190 27.10 -28.50 22.18
N LEU A 191 27.40 -27.41 21.47
CA LEU A 191 27.75 -26.12 22.10
C LEU A 191 26.55 -25.29 22.55
N THR A 192 25.42 -25.39 21.85
CA THR A 192 24.24 -24.56 22.15
C THR A 192 23.25 -25.27 23.08
N GLY A 193 23.48 -26.54 23.41
CA GLY A 193 22.60 -27.35 24.26
C GLY A 193 21.20 -27.56 23.67
N ARG A 194 21.02 -27.25 22.39
CA ARG A 194 19.75 -27.43 21.67
C ARG A 194 19.93 -28.58 20.69
N ALA A 195 19.44 -29.77 21.07
CA ALA A 195 19.08 -30.80 20.09
C ALA A 195 18.31 -30.12 18.95
N THR A 196 18.55 -30.49 17.68
CA THR A 196 17.76 -29.93 16.57
C THR A 196 16.31 -30.34 16.80
N ARG A 197 15.57 -29.52 17.54
CA ARG A 197 14.15 -29.76 17.79
C ARG A 197 13.53 -29.84 16.42
N ALA A 198 12.93 -31.00 16.13
CA ALA A 198 12.03 -31.24 15.01
C ALA A 198 11.40 -29.91 14.62
N ALA A 199 11.77 -29.43 13.42
CA ALA A 199 11.63 -28.05 12.98
C ALA A 199 10.41 -27.41 13.63
N ALA A 200 10.62 -26.59 14.66
CA ALA A 200 9.52 -25.89 15.33
C ALA A 200 8.65 -25.31 14.22
N PRO A 201 7.32 -25.58 14.22
CA PRO A 201 6.45 -25.27 13.09
C PRO A 201 6.75 -23.83 12.70
N VAL A 202 7.04 -23.62 11.41
CA VAL A 202 7.31 -22.30 10.85
C VAL A 202 6.25 -21.39 11.44
N SER A 203 6.67 -20.44 12.28
CA SER A 203 5.73 -19.44 12.78
C SER A 203 5.40 -18.62 11.55
N GLN A 204 4.31 -18.98 10.88
CA GLN A 204 3.84 -18.26 9.73
C GLN A 204 3.21 -16.98 10.23
N LEU A 205 3.59 -15.87 9.61
CA LEU A 205 2.88 -14.62 9.82
C LEU A 205 1.38 -14.87 9.53
N PRO A 206 0.46 -14.46 10.42
CA PRO A 206 -0.96 -14.65 10.18
C PRO A 206 -1.35 -14.14 8.79
N LYS A 207 -2.25 -14.85 8.10
CA LYS A 207 -2.63 -14.52 6.72
C LYS A 207 -3.13 -13.08 6.57
N ASP A 208 -3.74 -12.55 7.63
CA ASP A 208 -4.32 -11.20 7.66
C ASP A 208 -3.39 -10.14 8.29
N ALA A 209 -2.18 -10.50 8.69
CA ALA A 209 -1.24 -9.58 9.33
C ALA A 209 -0.24 -8.98 8.33
N ARG A 210 0.33 -7.83 8.70
CA ARG A 210 1.50 -7.26 8.02
C ARG A 210 2.74 -7.47 8.89
N GLY A 211 3.83 -7.92 8.29
CA GLY A 211 5.08 -8.18 8.96
C GLY A 211 6.10 -7.09 8.64
N LEU A 212 6.90 -6.70 9.62
CA LEU A 212 8.11 -5.91 9.43
C LEU A 212 9.33 -6.79 9.75
N GLN A 213 10.15 -7.07 8.74
CA GLN A 213 11.41 -7.78 8.89
C GLN A 213 12.57 -6.80 8.81
N LEU A 214 13.41 -6.79 9.85
CA LEU A 214 14.70 -6.09 9.84
C LEU A 214 15.83 -7.11 9.90
N ARG A 215 16.67 -7.11 8.87
CA ARG A 215 17.86 -7.95 8.79
C ARG A 215 19.11 -7.10 8.89
N TRP A 216 19.88 -7.32 9.93
CA TRP A 216 21.09 -6.58 10.26
C TRP A 216 22.31 -7.41 9.91
N SER A 217 23.24 -6.81 9.20
CA SER A 217 24.56 -7.40 8.97
C SER A 217 25.65 -6.35 9.21
N SER A 218 26.68 -6.72 9.95
CA SER A 218 27.85 -5.86 10.16
C SER A 218 29.12 -6.51 9.65
N ASP A 219 29.97 -5.70 9.02
CA ASP A 219 31.26 -6.14 8.51
C ASP A 219 32.33 -5.05 8.61
N ALA A 220 33.58 -5.48 8.59
CA ALA A 220 34.76 -4.63 8.75
C ALA A 220 35.85 -5.04 7.76
N ALA A 221 36.72 -4.11 7.38
CA ALA A 221 37.82 -4.40 6.47
C ALA A 221 38.81 -5.44 7.04
N ARG A 222 39.02 -5.44 8.36
CA ARG A 222 39.95 -6.30 9.09
C ARG A 222 39.52 -6.45 10.55
N VAL A 223 40.06 -7.46 11.22
CA VAL A 223 39.98 -7.60 12.68
C VAL A 223 40.55 -6.33 13.32
N ASN A 224 39.84 -5.73 14.28
CA ASN A 224 40.17 -4.44 14.92
C ASN A 224 40.10 -3.20 14.02
N ALA A 225 39.29 -3.22 12.95
CA ALA A 225 39.04 -2.00 12.19
C ALA A 225 38.46 -0.89 13.08
N THR A 226 38.89 0.35 12.84
CA THR A 226 38.31 1.55 13.49
C THR A 226 36.99 1.97 12.85
N ARG A 227 36.58 1.30 11.77
CA ARG A 227 35.32 1.53 11.07
C ARG A 227 34.61 0.21 10.81
N VAL A 228 33.30 0.21 11.07
CA VAL A 228 32.41 -0.91 10.79
C VAL A 228 31.30 -0.43 9.88
N THR A 229 31.01 -1.20 8.84
CA THR A 229 29.85 -0.99 7.99
C THR A 229 28.72 -1.86 8.49
N VAL A 230 27.58 -1.25 8.79
CA VAL A 230 26.33 -1.94 9.09
C VAL A 230 25.38 -1.78 7.91
N THR A 231 24.79 -2.88 7.48
CA THR A 231 23.75 -2.92 6.45
C THR A 231 22.47 -3.44 7.09
N VAL A 232 21.37 -2.71 6.88
CA VAL A 232 20.03 -3.09 7.31
C VAL A 232 19.16 -3.27 6.09
N GLU A 233 18.56 -4.45 5.96
CA GLU A 233 17.54 -4.75 4.97
C GLU A 233 16.19 -4.77 5.68
N ALA A 234 15.36 -3.76 5.40
CA ALA A 234 13.99 -3.69 5.87
C ALA A 234 13.05 -4.25 4.80
N ARG A 235 12.14 -5.13 5.19
CA ARG A 235 11.09 -5.68 4.30
C ARG A 235 9.74 -5.64 4.99
N ILE A 236 8.74 -5.19 4.25
CA ILE A 236 7.32 -5.27 4.62
C ILE A 236 6.77 -6.51 3.94
N LEU A 237 6.09 -7.33 4.73
CA LEU A 237 5.54 -8.61 4.31
C LEU A 237 4.03 -8.56 4.48
N ASP A 238 3.31 -8.89 3.41
CA ASP A 238 1.85 -8.95 3.44
C ASP A 238 1.41 -10.27 2.78
N PRO A 239 1.13 -11.33 3.55
CA PRO A 239 0.76 -12.63 3.01
C PRO A 239 -0.52 -12.59 2.17
N ALA A 240 -1.43 -11.67 2.47
CA ALA A 240 -2.67 -11.48 1.71
C ALA A 240 -2.48 -10.64 0.45
N ALA A 241 -1.44 -9.81 0.40
CA ALA A 241 -1.17 -8.92 -0.73
C ALA A 241 0.35 -8.88 -1.06
N PRO A 242 0.93 -9.95 -1.63
CA PRO A 242 2.38 -10.01 -1.89
C PRO A 242 2.91 -8.88 -2.78
N SER A 243 2.07 -8.35 -3.68
CA SER A 243 2.40 -7.22 -4.56
C SER A 243 2.63 -5.90 -3.80
N ARG A 244 2.22 -5.81 -2.53
CA ARG A 244 2.45 -4.66 -1.64
C ARG A 244 3.69 -4.83 -0.78
N ALA A 245 4.40 -5.95 -0.90
CA ALA A 245 5.67 -6.13 -0.23
C ALA A 245 6.67 -5.09 -0.76
N GLY A 246 7.14 -4.23 0.14
CA GLY A 246 8.17 -3.23 -0.12
C GLY A 246 9.43 -3.55 0.67
N GLY A 247 10.56 -3.02 0.24
CA GLY A 247 11.78 -3.14 1.00
C GLY A 247 12.76 -2.02 0.72
N GLN A 248 13.61 -1.74 1.70
CA GLN A 248 14.65 -0.73 1.61
C GLN A 248 15.93 -1.28 2.23
N ARG A 249 17.06 -0.99 1.59
CA ARG A 249 18.37 -1.35 2.10
C ARG A 249 19.10 -0.08 2.51
N LEU A 250 19.49 -0.02 3.78
CA LEU A 250 20.24 1.08 4.37
C LEU A 250 21.65 0.60 4.69
N ARG A 251 22.64 1.46 4.44
CA ARG A 251 24.05 1.16 4.73
C ARG A 251 24.65 2.34 5.47
N HIS A 252 25.20 2.07 6.65
CA HIS A 252 25.80 3.08 7.51
C HIS A 252 27.20 2.65 7.93
N THR A 253 28.16 3.58 7.91
CA THR A 253 29.54 3.31 8.34
C THR A 253 29.84 4.04 9.63
N ILE A 254 30.06 3.29 10.70
CA ILE A 254 30.34 3.83 12.03
C ILE A 254 31.84 3.84 12.27
N ARG A 255 32.34 4.97 12.78
CA ARG A 255 33.68 5.05 13.36
C ARG A 255 33.61 4.59 14.81
N LEU A 256 34.29 3.48 15.11
CA LEU A 256 34.36 2.88 16.44
C LEU A 256 35.38 3.57 17.33
N ALA A 257 36.49 4.03 16.77
CA ALA A 257 37.52 4.77 17.50
C ALA A 257 38.07 5.87 16.59
N PRO A 258 38.52 6.99 17.17
CA PRO A 258 39.22 8.00 16.39
C PRO A 258 40.61 7.46 15.96
N ASP A 259 41.08 7.92 14.81
CA ASP A 259 42.43 7.58 14.29
C ASP A 259 43.43 8.68 14.73
N THR A 260 43.58 8.91 16.04
CA THR A 260 44.57 9.89 16.55
C THR A 260 45.94 9.26 16.77
N PRO A 261 47.05 10.03 16.78
CA PRO A 261 48.37 9.50 17.12
C PRO A 261 48.49 9.04 18.59
N TRP A 262 47.56 9.41 19.48
CA TRP A 262 47.61 9.04 20.90
C TRP A 262 46.77 7.78 21.18
N ARG A 263 47.44 6.65 21.43
CA ARG A 263 46.79 5.35 21.71
C ARG A 263 45.84 5.40 22.91
N ALA A 264 46.20 6.10 23.98
CA ALA A 264 45.36 6.24 25.17
C ALA A 264 44.04 6.95 24.84
N LEU A 265 44.09 8.01 24.03
CA LEU A 265 42.91 8.74 23.59
C LEU A 265 42.01 7.86 22.70
N ASN A 266 42.59 7.05 21.82
CA ASN A 266 41.84 6.12 20.96
C ASN A 266 41.13 5.00 21.73
N VAL A 267 41.62 4.63 22.93
CA VAL A 267 41.00 3.60 23.78
C VAL A 267 39.84 4.20 24.56
N VAL A 268 40.03 5.37 25.17
CA VAL A 268 39.00 6.04 25.98
C VAL A 268 37.87 6.60 25.11
N ALA A 269 38.19 7.14 23.94
CA ALA A 269 37.21 7.68 23.00
C ALA A 269 36.59 6.61 22.08
N ARG A 270 36.84 5.32 22.34
CA ARG A 270 36.22 4.23 21.58
C ARG A 270 34.74 4.16 21.95
N LYS A 271 33.87 4.12 20.93
CA LYS A 271 32.44 3.88 21.12
C LYS A 271 32.23 2.50 21.75
N ASP A 272 31.38 2.47 22.76
CA ASP A 272 30.91 1.24 23.39
C ASP A 272 29.68 0.69 22.65
N GLN A 273 29.11 -0.39 23.19
CA GLN A 273 27.92 -1.04 22.63
C GLN A 273 26.72 -0.07 22.56
N GLY A 274 26.49 0.72 23.61
CA GLY A 274 25.37 1.65 23.69
C GLY A 274 25.49 2.78 22.67
N ALA A 275 26.63 3.46 22.63
CA ALA A 275 26.86 4.58 21.71
C ALA A 275 26.83 4.16 20.22
N VAL A 276 27.15 2.90 19.92
CA VAL A 276 26.95 2.35 18.57
C VAL A 276 25.48 2.01 18.32
N ALA A 277 24.79 1.42 19.30
CA ALA A 277 23.37 1.10 19.16
C ALA A 277 22.52 2.35 18.93
N ASP A 278 22.72 3.40 19.75
CA ASP A 278 21.98 4.66 19.63
C ASP A 278 22.18 5.31 18.26
N ALA A 279 23.44 5.38 17.80
CA ALA A 279 23.78 5.97 16.50
C ALA A 279 23.19 5.16 15.33
N LEU A 280 23.13 3.83 15.45
CA LEU A 280 22.47 2.99 14.46
C LEU A 280 20.95 3.20 14.48
N ALA A 281 20.34 3.18 15.66
CA ALA A 281 18.90 3.33 15.80
C ALA A 281 18.41 4.67 15.25
N GLU A 282 19.11 5.77 15.55
CA GLU A 282 18.81 7.10 15.02
C GLU A 282 18.89 7.13 13.48
N HIS A 283 20.00 6.65 12.91
CA HIS A 283 20.21 6.68 11.46
C HIS A 283 19.23 5.77 10.71
N ILE A 284 18.99 4.57 11.23
CA ILE A 284 18.13 3.57 10.57
C ILE A 284 16.65 3.93 10.72
N SER A 285 16.20 4.38 11.89
CA SER A 285 14.82 4.86 12.05
C SER A 285 14.51 6.02 11.12
N THR A 286 15.39 7.03 11.06
CA THR A 286 15.27 8.17 10.13
C THR A 286 15.23 7.70 8.67
N GLY A 287 16.09 6.75 8.30
CA GLY A 287 16.13 6.21 6.94
C GLY A 287 14.89 5.40 6.53
N LEU A 288 14.19 4.79 7.50
CA LEU A 288 12.98 3.98 7.27
C LEU A 288 11.68 4.79 7.41
N MET A 289 11.70 5.99 8.00
CA MET A 289 10.53 6.86 8.10
C MET A 289 9.79 7.04 6.75
N PRO A 290 10.48 7.32 5.62
CA PRO A 290 9.78 7.52 4.34
C PRO A 290 9.07 6.25 3.85
N LEU A 291 9.63 5.07 4.11
CA LEU A 291 9.02 3.79 3.75
C LEU A 291 7.71 3.56 4.54
N LEU A 292 7.70 3.90 5.83
CA LEU A 292 6.51 3.73 6.67
C LEU A 292 5.46 4.81 6.41
N ALA A 293 5.87 6.06 6.17
CA ALA A 293 4.97 7.18 5.92
C ALA A 293 4.09 6.99 4.67
N GLN A 294 4.54 6.17 3.71
CA GLN A 294 3.77 5.84 2.50
C GLN A 294 2.66 4.82 2.75
N LEU A 295 2.73 4.03 3.82
CA LEU A 295 1.78 2.92 4.05
C LEU A 295 0.34 3.39 4.34
N PRO A 296 0.10 4.37 5.23
CA PRO A 296 -1.27 4.80 5.53
C PRO A 296 -1.98 5.38 4.31
N CYS A 297 -1.24 6.10 3.46
CA CYS A 297 -1.78 6.82 2.30
C CYS A 297 -1.63 6.06 0.98
N ALA A 298 -1.28 4.78 1.01
CA ALA A 298 -1.16 3.98 -0.21
C ALA A 298 -2.49 3.97 -0.99
N PRO A 299 -2.47 4.11 -2.33
CA PRO A 299 -3.70 4.14 -3.11
C PRO A 299 -4.46 2.80 -2.96
N LEU A 300 -5.78 2.87 -2.76
CA LEU A 300 -6.66 1.70 -2.63
C LEU A 300 -6.96 1.10 -4.00
N VAL A 301 -5.92 0.60 -4.66
CA VAL A 301 -5.99 -0.09 -5.94
C VAL A 301 -5.64 -1.56 -5.72
N ALA A 302 -6.41 -2.45 -6.35
CA ALA A 302 -6.19 -3.89 -6.35
C ALA A 302 -6.59 -4.48 -7.70
N GLN A 303 -6.06 -5.67 -8.02
CA GLN A 303 -6.49 -6.43 -9.19
C GLN A 303 -7.63 -7.38 -8.81
N LEU A 304 -8.54 -7.61 -9.75
CA LEU A 304 -9.64 -8.55 -9.61
C LEU A 304 -9.17 -9.99 -9.81
N GLU A 305 -9.30 -10.81 -8.78
CA GLU A 305 -9.09 -12.25 -8.86
C GLU A 305 -10.46 -12.96 -8.89
N PRO A 306 -10.68 -13.96 -9.78
CA PRO A 306 -11.97 -14.65 -9.84
C PRO A 306 -12.25 -15.44 -8.55
N ALA A 307 -13.46 -15.30 -8.00
CA ALA A 307 -13.91 -15.96 -6.75
C ALA A 307 -15.27 -16.69 -6.89
N GLY A 308 -15.60 -17.07 -8.12
CA GLY A 308 -16.86 -17.69 -8.52
C GLY A 308 -17.62 -16.82 -9.53
N GLU A 309 -18.82 -17.26 -9.91
CA GLU A 309 -19.63 -16.55 -10.90
C GLU A 309 -20.00 -15.13 -10.42
N GLY A 310 -19.62 -14.12 -11.20
CA GLY A 310 -19.93 -12.71 -10.91
C GLY A 310 -19.30 -12.14 -9.64
N ARG A 311 -18.34 -12.86 -9.02
CA ARG A 311 -17.67 -12.45 -7.78
C ARG A 311 -16.16 -12.41 -7.97
N PHE A 312 -15.56 -11.34 -7.45
CA PHE A 312 -14.13 -11.11 -7.55
C PHE A 312 -13.53 -10.85 -6.16
N ARG A 313 -12.38 -11.45 -5.89
CA ARG A 313 -11.57 -11.21 -4.70
C ARG A 313 -10.59 -10.07 -4.99
N VAL A 314 -10.42 -9.20 -4.01
CA VAL A 314 -9.38 -8.16 -4.00
C VAL A 314 -8.50 -8.30 -2.75
N SER A 315 -7.23 -7.96 -2.88
CA SER A 315 -6.23 -7.94 -1.81
C SER A 315 -6.28 -6.64 -0.97
N LEU A 316 -7.50 -6.18 -0.69
CA LEU A 316 -7.84 -5.02 0.12
C LEU A 316 -8.96 -5.39 1.08
N GLY A 317 -8.85 -5.01 2.36
CA GLY A 317 -9.86 -5.34 3.37
C GLY A 317 -10.15 -4.21 4.36
N ALA A 318 -10.78 -4.56 5.49
CA ALA A 318 -11.15 -3.61 6.54
C ALA A 318 -9.94 -2.87 7.12
N ARG A 319 -8.79 -3.53 7.24
CA ARG A 319 -7.54 -2.91 7.74
C ARG A 319 -6.98 -1.84 6.81
N ASP A 320 -7.38 -1.86 5.54
CA ASP A 320 -7.03 -0.85 4.54
C ASP A 320 -7.99 0.36 4.55
N GLY A 321 -9.05 0.30 5.37
CA GLY A 321 -10.11 1.31 5.41
C GLY A 321 -11.31 1.00 4.52
N LEU A 322 -11.44 -0.22 3.99
CA LEU A 322 -12.65 -0.62 3.27
C LEU A 322 -13.81 -0.86 4.24
N THR A 323 -15.00 -0.46 3.83
CA THR A 323 -16.27 -0.75 4.50
C THR A 323 -17.19 -1.53 3.56
N LYS A 324 -18.31 -2.04 4.07
CA LYS A 324 -19.34 -2.68 3.23
C LYS A 324 -20.00 -1.71 2.24
N GLN A 325 -19.88 -0.40 2.49
CA GLN A 325 -20.44 0.65 1.64
C GLN A 325 -19.43 1.15 0.60
N SER A 326 -18.15 0.77 0.72
CA SER A 326 -17.13 1.16 -0.25
C SER A 326 -17.48 0.65 -1.65
N LEU A 327 -17.34 1.53 -2.64
CA LEU A 327 -17.51 1.19 -4.05
C LEU A 327 -16.15 1.11 -4.73
N ALA A 328 -16.00 0.11 -5.58
CA ALA A 328 -14.84 -0.03 -6.46
C ALA A 328 -15.22 0.33 -7.90
N PHE A 329 -14.33 1.00 -8.61
CA PHE A 329 -14.49 1.38 -10.00
C PHE A 329 -13.40 0.70 -10.83
N ALA A 330 -13.79 0.06 -11.93
CA ALA A 330 -12.83 -0.49 -12.89
C ALA A 330 -11.97 0.63 -13.52
N GLU A 331 -10.66 0.42 -13.55
CA GLU A 331 -9.69 1.27 -14.22
C GLU A 331 -9.03 0.54 -15.39
N GLY A 332 -9.02 1.18 -16.57
CA GLY A 332 -8.32 0.66 -17.74
C GLY A 332 -8.72 1.35 -19.04
N ARG A 333 -7.80 1.46 -20.00
CA ARG A 333 -8.12 1.92 -21.36
C ARG A 333 -8.88 0.82 -22.10
N GLY A 334 -10.09 1.12 -22.57
CA GLY A 334 -10.91 0.22 -23.39
C GLY A 334 -11.88 -0.71 -22.63
N GLN A 335 -12.00 -0.58 -21.31
CA GLN A 335 -12.96 -1.37 -20.53
C GLN A 335 -14.25 -0.59 -20.26
N ALA A 336 -15.39 -1.27 -20.27
CA ALA A 336 -16.66 -0.68 -19.92
C ALA A 336 -16.64 -0.21 -18.46
N TRP A 337 -17.13 1.01 -18.22
CA TRP A 337 -17.24 1.55 -16.87
C TRP A 337 -18.12 0.63 -16.03
N THR A 338 -17.57 0.08 -14.95
CA THR A 338 -18.24 -0.91 -14.09
C THR A 338 -18.02 -0.53 -12.63
N VAL A 339 -19.12 -0.50 -11.86
CA VAL A 339 -19.09 -0.27 -10.42
C VAL A 339 -19.27 -1.58 -9.70
N PHE A 340 -18.44 -1.79 -8.68
CA PHE A 340 -18.48 -2.94 -7.81
C PHE A 340 -18.86 -2.54 -6.40
N ARG A 341 -19.63 -3.39 -5.76
CA ARG A 341 -19.95 -3.29 -4.33
C ARG A 341 -19.20 -4.36 -3.55
N VAL A 342 -18.92 -4.08 -2.29
CA VAL A 342 -18.37 -5.08 -1.35
C VAL A 342 -19.50 -6.00 -0.86
N THR A 343 -19.38 -7.30 -1.11
CA THR A 343 -20.33 -8.32 -0.64
C THR A 343 -19.85 -8.99 0.65
N GLU A 344 -18.56 -9.29 0.73
CA GLU A 344 -17.92 -9.86 1.91
C GLU A 344 -16.66 -9.06 2.23
N LEU A 345 -16.45 -8.78 3.51
CA LEU A 345 -15.34 -7.97 3.99
C LEU A 345 -14.57 -8.75 5.05
N ALA A 346 -13.31 -9.07 4.77
CA ALA A 346 -12.36 -9.60 5.73
C ALA A 346 -11.32 -8.53 6.10
N GLN A 347 -10.43 -8.85 7.03
CA GLN A 347 -9.39 -7.91 7.48
C GLN A 347 -8.45 -7.50 6.35
N SER A 348 -8.02 -8.45 5.52
CA SER A 348 -6.99 -8.26 4.49
C SER A 348 -7.46 -8.41 3.05
N SER A 349 -8.74 -8.76 2.86
CA SER A 349 -9.33 -9.02 1.55
C SER A 349 -10.82 -8.74 1.55
N ALA A 350 -11.39 -8.52 0.37
CA ALA A 350 -12.82 -8.37 0.18
C ALA A 350 -13.27 -9.17 -1.04
N ILE A 351 -14.52 -9.63 -1.00
CA ILE A 351 -15.23 -10.14 -2.17
C ILE A 351 -16.15 -9.02 -2.66
N ILE A 352 -16.05 -8.72 -3.94
CA ILE A 352 -16.85 -7.69 -4.60
C ILE A 352 -17.64 -8.29 -5.76
N SER A 353 -18.79 -7.70 -6.06
CA SER A 353 -19.62 -8.05 -7.21
C SER A 353 -19.97 -6.80 -8.01
N PRO A 354 -20.17 -6.89 -9.33
CA PRO A 354 -20.77 -5.80 -10.10
C PRO A 354 -22.11 -5.39 -9.50
N MET A 355 -22.41 -4.09 -9.57
CA MET A 355 -23.70 -3.57 -9.11
C MET A 355 -24.84 -3.97 -10.07
N ASN A 356 -24.56 -3.96 -11.37
CA ASN A 356 -25.39 -4.51 -12.43
C ASN A 356 -24.62 -5.56 -13.26
N ALA A 357 -24.97 -6.84 -13.06
CA ALA A 357 -24.35 -7.93 -13.81
C ALA A 357 -24.63 -7.88 -15.32
N ALA A 358 -25.74 -7.28 -15.76
CA ALA A 358 -26.09 -7.19 -17.18
C ALA A 358 -25.24 -6.17 -17.96
N ARG A 359 -24.58 -5.23 -17.27
CA ARG A 359 -23.67 -4.24 -17.85
C ARG A 359 -22.19 -4.57 -17.64
N ALA A 360 -21.90 -5.57 -16.81
CA ALA A 360 -20.54 -6.00 -16.56
C ALA A 360 -19.97 -6.67 -17.82
N PRO A 361 -18.82 -6.19 -18.35
CA PRO A 361 -18.20 -6.81 -19.52
C PRO A 361 -17.67 -8.20 -19.20
N ASP A 362 -17.58 -9.05 -20.22
CA ASP A 362 -16.87 -10.32 -20.10
C ASP A 362 -15.35 -10.06 -19.91
N GLY A 363 -14.68 -10.91 -19.12
CA GLY A 363 -13.22 -10.84 -18.95
C GLY A 363 -12.71 -9.82 -17.92
N LEU A 364 -13.44 -9.62 -16.81
CA LEU A 364 -13.04 -8.73 -15.70
C LEU A 364 -11.87 -9.25 -14.84
N ALA A 365 -11.38 -10.47 -15.06
CA ALA A 365 -10.24 -11.00 -14.31
C ALA A 365 -8.94 -10.24 -14.64
N GLY A 366 -8.18 -9.85 -13.62
CA GLY A 366 -6.94 -9.09 -13.75
C GLY A 366 -7.11 -7.58 -13.94
N VAL A 367 -8.34 -7.09 -14.06
CA VAL A 367 -8.64 -5.67 -14.13
C VAL A 367 -8.25 -4.99 -12.82
N SER A 368 -7.66 -3.81 -12.92
CA SER A 368 -7.37 -2.99 -11.73
C SER A 368 -8.63 -2.22 -11.33
N VAL A 369 -9.00 -2.30 -10.06
CA VAL A 369 -10.10 -1.52 -9.49
C VAL A 369 -9.56 -0.55 -8.45
N ARG A 370 -10.13 0.66 -8.40
CA ARG A 370 -9.89 1.62 -7.33
C ARG A 370 -11.12 1.74 -6.44
N PHE A 371 -10.90 1.79 -5.13
CA PHE A 371 -11.95 2.07 -4.16
C PHE A 371 -12.09 3.57 -3.89
N SER A 372 -13.34 4.05 -3.84
CA SER A 372 -13.68 5.32 -3.19
C SER A 372 -13.48 5.15 -1.69
N GLY A 373 -12.70 6.04 -1.09
CA GLY A 373 -12.56 6.06 0.37
C GLY A 373 -13.88 6.54 0.94
N GLY A 374 -14.65 5.64 1.56
CA GLY A 374 -15.92 6.02 2.17
C GLY A 374 -15.65 7.00 3.31
N MET A 375 -16.11 8.24 3.18
CA MET A 375 -16.38 9.07 4.35
C MET A 375 -17.73 8.60 4.90
N GLN A 376 -17.79 8.49 6.24
CA GLN A 376 -19.02 8.13 6.95
C GLN A 376 -20.04 9.26 6.89
#